data_AF-A0A2I0FDF6-F1
#
_entry.id   AF-A0A2I0FDF6-F1
#
_cell.length_a   1.000
_cell.length_b   1.000
_cell.length_c   1.000
_cell.angle_alpha   90.00
_cell.angle_beta   90.00
_cell.angle_gamma   90.00
#
_symmetry.space_group_name_H-M   'P 1'
#
loop_
_entity.id
_entity.type
_entity.pdbx_description
1 polymer ?
#
loop_
_entity_poly.entity_id
_entity_poly.type
_entity_poly.pdbx_seq_one_letter_code
_entity_poly.pdbx_strand_id
1 'polypeptide(L)'
;MKKWGLLLAGMLFLSACSEEEAKPAETEEKEETAAEQEQVEMTESGFITQIRNDKVLVNNIYFAVDEEVTVDSGNGSDSTEAVLSDIRTGMKVEIDYKGPLEQAFPLQAEAESITILNDTESVKQSEALQAYINKEQLASLLILGQPIVRDNEIGFLFNNMDTGKMQEVRIDLDTHEYTEGNEEDAETEDAS
;
A
#
# COMPACT_ATOMS: atom_id res chain seq x y z
N MET A 1 -81.10 33.82 31.63
CA MET A 1 -81.48 33.36 32.99
C MET A 1 -80.49 32.25 33.38
N LYS A 2 -79.78 32.31 34.52
CA LYS A 2 -80.18 31.74 35.84
C LYS A 2 -80.18 30.18 35.75
N LYS A 3 -79.38 29.37 36.46
CA LYS A 3 -78.50 29.54 37.66
C LYS A 3 -77.53 28.32 37.80
N TRP A 4 -76.63 28.38 38.80
CA TRP A 4 -75.93 27.30 39.59
C TRP A 4 -76.12 25.81 39.20
N GLY A 5 -75.17 24.85 39.34
CA GLY A 5 -73.92 24.68 40.11
C GLY A 5 -73.54 23.16 40.19
N LEU A 6 -72.65 22.57 41.02
CA LEU A 6 -71.59 23.04 41.94
C LEU A 6 -70.83 21.80 42.58
N LEU A 7 -69.48 21.74 42.51
CA LEU A 7 -68.55 20.76 43.19
C LEU A 7 -68.61 19.26 42.71
N LEU A 8 -67.63 18.35 42.94
CA LEU A 8 -66.36 18.34 43.70
C LEU A 8 -65.36 17.25 43.16
N ALA A 9 -64.10 17.33 43.61
CA ALA A 9 -63.00 16.33 43.58
C ALA A 9 -62.22 16.16 42.25
N GLY A 10 -60.88 16.09 42.26
CA GLY A 10 -59.95 16.27 43.38
C GLY A 10 -58.47 16.22 42.98
N MET A 11 -57.65 16.99 43.70
CA MET A 11 -56.19 16.89 43.95
C MET A 11 -55.30 16.16 42.91
N LEU A 12 -54.48 16.90 42.16
CA LEU A 12 -53.06 17.23 42.46
C LEU A 12 -52.07 16.19 41.91
N PHE A 13 -51.14 16.64 41.06
CA PHE A 13 -49.68 16.69 41.31
C PHE A 13 -49.06 17.38 40.06
N LEU A 14 -48.51 18.61 40.23
CA LEU A 14 -47.08 18.94 40.12
C LEU A 14 -46.41 18.49 38.78
N SER A 15 -45.67 19.31 38.04
CA SER A 15 -45.23 20.72 38.22
C SER A 15 -44.42 21.18 36.99
N ALA A 16 -44.33 22.50 36.75
CA ALA A 16 -43.18 23.28 36.23
C ALA A 16 -42.32 22.77 35.03
N CYS A 17 -41.86 23.60 34.08
CA CYS A 17 -41.99 25.05 33.88
C CYS A 17 -41.49 25.46 32.48
N SER A 18 -41.86 26.70 32.10
CA SER A 18 -41.19 27.62 31.17
C SER A 18 -40.95 27.21 29.71
N GLU A 19 -41.75 27.84 28.86
CA GLU A 19 -41.32 28.51 27.63
C GLU A 19 -39.86 28.99 27.64
N GLU A 20 -39.13 28.75 26.54
CA GLU A 20 -38.14 29.69 26.00
C GLU A 20 -37.99 29.46 24.48
N GLU A 21 -38.13 30.52 23.68
CA GLU A 21 -38.06 30.44 22.21
C GLU A 21 -36.61 30.25 21.75
N ALA A 22 -36.30 29.10 21.15
CA ALA A 22 -34.99 28.84 20.58
C ALA A 22 -34.76 29.66 19.30
N LYS A 23 -33.81 30.60 19.35
CA LYS A 23 -33.21 31.20 18.15
C LYS A 23 -32.58 30.11 17.28
N PRO A 24 -32.59 30.24 15.94
CA PRO A 24 -31.83 29.33 15.08
C PRO A 24 -30.34 29.45 15.42
N ALA A 25 -29.70 28.31 15.67
CA ALA A 25 -28.26 28.25 15.86
C ALA A 25 -27.57 28.64 14.55
N GLU A 26 -26.54 29.47 14.64
CA GLU A 26 -25.63 29.71 13.53
C GLU A 26 -24.94 28.39 13.19
N THR A 27 -25.01 27.99 11.93
CA THR A 27 -24.21 26.87 11.43
C THR A 27 -22.76 27.35 11.42
N GLU A 28 -21.97 26.91 12.40
CA GLU A 28 -20.52 27.07 12.34
C GLU A 28 -20.03 26.33 11.09
N GLU A 29 -19.67 27.07 10.05
CA GLU A 29 -18.84 26.55 8.98
C GLU A 29 -17.52 26.13 9.61
N LYS A 30 -17.38 24.83 9.86
CA LYS A 30 -16.12 24.21 10.25
C LYS A 30 -15.15 24.40 9.09
N GLU A 31 -14.38 25.49 9.12
CA GLU A 31 -13.21 25.65 8.27
C GLU A 31 -12.32 24.42 8.50
N GLU A 32 -12.29 23.53 7.51
CA GLU A 32 -11.24 22.55 7.41
C GLU A 32 -9.99 23.29 6.95
N THR A 33 -9.30 23.88 7.93
CA THR A 33 -7.89 24.21 7.80
C THR A 33 -7.18 22.92 7.42
N ALA A 34 -6.87 22.77 6.13
CA ALA A 34 -6.00 21.73 5.63
C ALA A 34 -4.68 21.85 6.39
N ALA A 35 -4.49 20.97 7.37
CA ALA A 35 -3.22 20.86 8.06
C ALA A 35 -2.20 20.44 7.02
N GLU A 36 -1.24 21.32 6.73
CA GLU A 36 -0.07 21.00 5.92
C GLU A 36 0.65 19.85 6.62
N GLN A 37 0.43 18.63 6.12
CA GLN A 37 0.96 17.42 6.74
C GLN A 37 2.47 17.43 6.52
N GLU A 38 3.22 17.40 7.62
CA GLU A 38 4.68 17.41 7.60
C GLU A 38 5.17 16.19 6.81
N GLN A 39 5.71 16.45 5.61
CA GLN A 39 6.20 15.40 4.73
C GLN A 39 7.44 14.76 5.36
N VAL A 40 7.42 13.44 5.49
CA VAL A 40 8.52 12.66 6.06
C VAL A 40 9.23 11.93 4.93
N GLU A 41 10.55 12.05 4.88
CA GLU A 41 11.40 11.26 3.98
C GLU A 41 11.33 9.78 4.37
N MET A 42 11.03 8.93 3.39
CA MET A 42 10.82 7.50 3.54
C MET A 42 11.54 6.76 2.42
N THR A 43 11.95 5.52 2.70
CA THR A 43 12.67 4.66 1.75
C THR A 43 11.97 3.31 1.67
N GLU A 44 11.65 2.85 0.47
CA GLU A 44 11.07 1.52 0.21
C GLU A 44 12.04 0.67 -0.61
N SER A 45 12.35 -0.54 -0.15
CA SER A 45 13.14 -1.52 -0.92
C SER A 45 12.27 -2.69 -1.36
N GLY A 46 12.47 -3.12 -2.60
CA GLY A 46 11.70 -4.22 -3.18
C GLY A 46 12.08 -4.47 -4.64
N PHE A 47 11.18 -5.12 -5.37
CA PHE A 47 11.40 -5.47 -6.78
C PHE A 47 10.40 -4.74 -7.67
N ILE A 48 10.87 -4.23 -8.81
CA ILE A 48 10.02 -3.64 -9.83
C ILE A 48 9.27 -4.75 -10.54
N THR A 49 7.98 -4.89 -10.28
CA THR A 49 7.14 -5.92 -10.92
C THR A 49 6.39 -5.40 -12.13
N GLN A 50 6.26 -4.08 -12.28
CA GLN A 50 5.56 -3.45 -13.39
C GLN A 50 6.12 -2.06 -13.70
N ILE A 51 6.15 -1.69 -14.98
CA ILE A 51 6.46 -0.34 -15.48
C ILE A 51 5.36 0.06 -16.46
N ARG A 52 4.52 1.05 -16.11
CA ARG A 52 3.43 1.57 -16.98
C ARG A 52 3.11 3.02 -16.66
N ASN A 53 2.84 3.83 -17.70
CA ASN A 53 2.38 5.22 -17.59
C ASN A 53 3.25 6.06 -16.63
N ASP A 54 4.57 6.02 -16.81
CA ASP A 54 5.54 6.76 -16.02
C ASP A 54 5.45 6.45 -14.51
N LYS A 55 5.02 5.22 -14.19
CA LYS A 55 5.02 4.65 -12.83
C LYS A 55 5.72 3.29 -12.80
N VAL A 56 6.40 3.03 -11.69
CA VAL A 56 6.93 1.70 -11.32
C VAL A 56 6.14 1.13 -10.15
N LEU A 57 5.84 -0.18 -10.19
CA LEU A 57 5.25 -0.90 -9.07
C LEU A 57 6.37 -1.59 -8.29
N VAL A 58 6.52 -1.22 -7.02
CA VAL A 58 7.39 -1.90 -6.05
C VAL A 58 6.54 -2.32 -4.86
N ASN A 59 6.63 -3.59 -4.47
CA ASN A 59 5.79 -4.21 -3.44
C ASN A 59 4.29 -3.96 -3.74
N ASN A 60 3.60 -3.14 -2.93
CA ASN A 60 2.21 -2.74 -3.13
C ASN A 60 2.02 -1.23 -3.38
N ILE A 61 3.07 -0.54 -3.85
CA ILE A 61 3.10 0.91 -4.07
C ILE A 61 3.48 1.22 -5.52
N TYR A 62 2.64 2.01 -6.21
CA TYR A 62 3.00 2.68 -7.45
C TYR A 62 3.71 3.99 -7.17
N PHE A 63 4.99 4.04 -7.50
CA PHE A 63 5.77 5.27 -7.49
C PHE A 63 5.63 5.96 -8.85
N ALA A 64 5.19 7.20 -8.87
CA ALA A 64 5.27 8.08 -10.03
C ALA A 64 6.72 8.51 -10.25
N VAL A 65 7.14 8.54 -11.51
CA VAL A 65 8.53 8.78 -11.90
C VAL A 65 8.56 9.75 -13.07
N ASP A 66 8.89 11.01 -12.79
CA ASP A 66 8.97 12.10 -13.77
C ASP A 66 10.43 12.40 -14.20
N GLU A 67 10.63 13.55 -14.85
CA GLU A 67 11.95 14.00 -15.32
C GLU A 67 12.86 14.54 -14.20
N GLU A 68 12.35 14.78 -12.99
CA GLU A 68 13.11 15.30 -11.84
C GLU A 68 13.68 14.18 -10.96
N VAL A 69 13.13 12.95 -11.05
CA VAL A 69 13.60 11.78 -10.28
C VAL A 69 15.03 11.38 -10.66
N THR A 70 15.93 11.37 -9.68
CA THR A 70 17.30 10.91 -9.87
C THR A 70 17.36 9.38 -9.91
N VAL A 71 17.97 8.82 -10.96
CA VAL A 71 18.20 7.38 -11.08
C VAL A 71 19.68 7.08 -10.91
N ASP A 72 19.99 6.24 -9.93
CA ASP A 72 21.34 5.78 -9.63
C ASP A 72 21.43 4.27 -9.76
N SER A 73 22.65 3.75 -9.89
CA SER A 73 22.93 2.32 -9.86
C SER A 73 24.11 2.04 -8.94
N GLY A 74 23.94 1.13 -7.98
CA GLY A 74 24.93 0.99 -6.91
C GLY A 74 24.59 -0.05 -5.85
N ASN A 75 25.19 0.10 -4.67
CA ASN A 75 25.00 -0.78 -3.51
C ASN A 75 24.58 0.02 -2.25
N GLY A 76 24.00 1.21 -2.43
CA GLY A 76 23.65 2.16 -1.37
C GLY A 76 24.84 2.93 -0.75
N SER A 77 26.08 2.46 -0.93
CA SER A 77 27.29 3.14 -0.41
C SER A 77 28.18 3.75 -1.49
N ASP A 78 28.27 3.10 -2.65
CA ASP A 78 28.82 3.61 -3.89
C ASP A 78 27.71 3.54 -4.95
N SER A 79 27.49 4.65 -5.68
CA SER A 79 26.56 4.73 -6.80
C SER A 79 27.20 5.38 -8.03
N THR A 80 26.61 5.09 -9.19
CA THR A 80 26.89 5.75 -10.46
C THR A 80 25.57 6.14 -11.13
N GLU A 81 25.52 7.36 -11.67
CA GLU A 81 24.40 7.90 -12.45
C GLU A 81 23.92 6.90 -13.51
N ALA A 82 22.62 6.63 -13.50
CA ALA A 82 21.90 5.78 -14.45
C ALA A 82 20.73 6.57 -15.05
N VAL A 83 19.94 5.94 -15.94
CA VAL A 83 18.76 6.59 -16.53
C VAL A 83 17.51 5.76 -16.36
N LEU A 84 16.34 6.42 -16.40
CA LEU A 84 15.02 5.76 -16.37
C LEU A 84 14.89 4.65 -17.43
N SER A 85 15.54 4.81 -18.58
CA SER A 85 15.57 3.80 -19.64
C SER A 85 16.44 2.57 -19.34
N ASP A 86 17.11 2.49 -18.19
CA ASP A 86 17.81 1.28 -17.71
C ASP A 86 16.91 0.41 -16.82
N ILE A 87 15.88 0.98 -16.20
CA ILE A 87 14.95 0.30 -15.29
C ILE A 87 14.17 -0.83 -16.01
N ARG A 88 14.12 -2.02 -15.41
CA ARG A 88 13.42 -3.22 -15.94
C ARG A 88 12.61 -3.92 -14.87
N THR A 89 11.61 -4.68 -15.30
CA THR A 89 10.90 -5.62 -14.43
C THR A 89 11.84 -6.73 -13.94
N GLY A 90 11.66 -7.13 -12.68
CA GLY A 90 12.53 -8.04 -11.95
C GLY A 90 13.73 -7.38 -11.27
N MET A 91 14.07 -6.12 -11.57
CA MET A 91 15.15 -5.41 -10.87
C MET A 91 14.78 -5.13 -9.41
N LYS A 92 15.71 -5.42 -8.50
CA LYS A 92 15.65 -4.94 -7.12
C LYS A 92 16.10 -3.49 -7.04
N VAL A 93 15.36 -2.68 -6.28
CA VAL A 93 15.60 -1.25 -6.13
C VAL A 93 15.40 -0.78 -4.69
N GLU A 94 15.92 0.39 -4.42
CA GLU A 94 15.58 1.24 -3.28
C GLU A 94 15.00 2.55 -3.83
N ILE A 95 13.87 3.00 -3.30
CA ILE A 95 13.15 4.21 -3.74
C ILE A 95 12.96 5.13 -2.55
N ASP A 96 13.52 6.33 -2.61
CA ASP A 96 13.21 7.40 -1.66
C ASP A 96 11.96 8.17 -2.12
N TYR A 97 11.12 8.54 -1.18
CA TYR A 97 9.87 9.26 -1.42
C TYR A 97 9.46 10.07 -0.18
N LYS A 98 8.52 11.00 -0.37
CA LYS A 98 7.90 11.74 0.74
C LYS A 98 6.53 11.17 1.07
N GLY A 99 6.34 10.80 2.34
CA GLY A 99 5.04 10.40 2.88
C GLY A 99 4.14 11.61 3.22
N PRO A 100 2.85 11.37 3.48
CA PRO A 100 2.19 10.06 3.52
C PRO A 100 1.77 9.55 2.14
N LEU A 101 1.67 8.21 2.01
CA LEU A 101 1.16 7.54 0.82
C LEU A 101 -0.29 7.93 0.53
N GLU A 102 -0.65 8.05 -0.75
CA GLU A 102 -2.05 8.21 -1.16
C GLU A 102 -2.88 6.99 -0.80
N GLN A 103 -4.12 7.21 -0.34
CA GLN A 103 -5.07 6.16 0.00
C GLN A 103 -5.75 5.58 -1.26
N ALA A 104 -4.98 4.79 -2.01
CA ALA A 104 -5.40 4.05 -3.19
C ALA A 104 -5.06 2.55 -3.06
N PHE A 105 -5.51 1.72 -4.02
CA PHE A 105 -5.04 0.34 -4.14
C PHE A 105 -4.65 0.01 -5.60
N PRO A 106 -3.38 -0.32 -5.89
CA PRO A 106 -2.21 -0.23 -4.99
C PRO A 106 -2.01 1.19 -4.42
N LEU A 107 -1.22 1.31 -3.35
CA LEU A 107 -0.87 2.61 -2.76
C LEU A 107 -0.12 3.45 -3.79
N GLN A 108 -0.06 4.78 -3.62
CA GLN A 108 0.70 5.64 -4.54
C GLN A 108 1.59 6.64 -3.79
N ALA A 109 2.70 7.00 -4.44
CA ALA A 109 3.65 8.03 -4.02
C ALA A 109 4.32 8.67 -5.24
N GLU A 110 4.98 9.79 -5.04
CA GLU A 110 5.95 10.38 -5.96
C GLU A 110 7.35 9.95 -5.50
N ALA A 111 8.17 9.39 -6.40
CA ALA A 111 9.56 9.08 -6.09
C ALA A 111 10.41 10.35 -6.10
N GLU A 112 11.41 10.43 -5.24
CA GLU A 112 12.48 11.43 -5.31
C GLU A 112 13.76 10.83 -5.90
N SER A 113 14.06 9.58 -5.54
CA SER A 113 15.22 8.83 -6.03
C SER A 113 14.82 7.38 -6.40
N ILE A 114 15.56 6.77 -7.31
CA ILE A 114 15.54 5.32 -7.54
C ILE A 114 16.98 4.83 -7.64
N THR A 115 17.41 4.00 -6.69
CA THR A 115 18.71 3.30 -6.74
C THR A 115 18.51 1.86 -7.19
N ILE A 116 19.07 1.49 -8.35
CA ILE A 116 19.11 0.12 -8.86
C ILE A 116 20.20 -0.66 -8.10
N LEU A 117 19.80 -1.69 -7.36
CA LEU A 117 20.69 -2.43 -6.46
C LEU A 117 21.46 -3.52 -7.21
N ASN A 118 22.76 -3.31 -7.37
CA ASN A 118 23.68 -4.12 -8.17
C ASN A 118 24.77 -4.83 -7.35
N ASP A 119 24.58 -4.97 -6.03
CA ASP A 119 25.38 -5.90 -5.23
C ASP A 119 25.10 -7.37 -5.62
N THR A 120 26.00 -8.27 -5.25
CA THR A 120 25.96 -9.70 -5.64
C THR A 120 24.66 -10.41 -5.22
N GLU A 121 24.05 -10.03 -4.08
CA GLU A 121 22.83 -10.67 -3.60
C GLU A 121 21.61 -10.11 -4.35
N SER A 122 21.54 -8.79 -4.53
CA SER A 122 20.48 -8.12 -5.28
C SER A 122 20.46 -8.52 -6.76
N VAL A 123 21.62 -8.72 -7.40
CA VAL A 123 21.71 -9.25 -8.77
C VAL A 123 21.12 -10.66 -8.84
N LYS A 124 21.58 -11.60 -7.99
CA LYS A 124 21.07 -12.99 -7.94
C LYS A 124 19.55 -13.04 -7.74
N GLN A 125 19.04 -12.24 -6.80
CA GLN A 125 17.60 -12.18 -6.52
C GLN A 125 16.81 -11.60 -7.69
N SER A 126 17.36 -10.59 -8.37
CA SER A 126 16.75 -9.97 -9.56
C SER A 126 16.71 -10.94 -10.75
N GLU A 127 17.80 -11.69 -10.98
CA GLU A 127 17.87 -12.71 -12.02
C GLU A 127 16.86 -13.84 -11.79
N ALA A 128 16.74 -14.32 -10.54
CA ALA A 128 15.77 -15.36 -10.17
C ALA A 128 14.31 -14.90 -10.36
N LEU A 129 13.94 -13.72 -9.88
CA LEU A 129 12.58 -13.18 -10.07
C LEU A 129 12.29 -12.89 -11.55
N GLN A 130 13.25 -12.32 -12.28
CA GLN A 130 13.09 -12.06 -13.71
C GLN A 130 12.93 -13.35 -14.52
N ALA A 131 13.63 -14.43 -14.15
CA ALA A 131 13.44 -15.75 -14.76
C ALA A 131 12.02 -16.28 -14.54
N TYR A 132 11.46 -16.14 -13.33
CA TYR A 132 10.07 -16.51 -13.03
C TYR A 132 9.05 -15.68 -13.83
N ILE A 133 9.16 -14.34 -13.78
CA ILE A 133 8.29 -13.41 -14.53
C ILE A 133 8.28 -13.74 -16.03
N ASN A 134 9.45 -14.00 -16.61
CA ASN A 134 9.58 -14.33 -18.03
C ASN A 134 9.02 -15.71 -18.39
N LYS A 135 9.21 -16.72 -17.54
CA LYS A 135 8.76 -18.09 -17.78
C LYS A 135 7.23 -18.19 -17.72
N GLU A 136 6.63 -17.60 -16.70
CA GLU A 136 5.17 -17.59 -16.48
C GLU A 136 4.44 -16.46 -17.23
N GLN A 137 5.18 -15.57 -17.90
CA GLN A 137 4.65 -14.41 -18.65
C GLN A 137 3.76 -13.49 -17.79
N LEU A 138 4.19 -13.25 -16.55
CA LEU A 138 3.42 -12.51 -15.55
C LEU A 138 3.50 -11.01 -15.83
N ALA A 139 2.36 -10.40 -16.20
CA ALA A 139 2.32 -9.00 -16.65
C ALA A 139 2.13 -7.97 -15.52
N SER A 140 1.58 -8.40 -14.37
CA SER A 140 1.25 -7.58 -13.21
C SER A 140 1.28 -8.40 -11.91
N LEU A 141 2.35 -8.26 -11.12
CA LEU A 141 2.51 -8.88 -9.80
C LEU A 141 2.53 -7.81 -8.71
N LEU A 142 1.69 -7.96 -7.69
CA LEU A 142 1.72 -7.11 -6.50
C LEU A 142 2.34 -7.92 -5.36
N ILE A 143 3.60 -7.64 -5.04
CA ILE A 143 4.34 -8.33 -3.97
C ILE A 143 3.84 -7.82 -2.62
N LEU A 144 3.56 -8.74 -1.70
CA LEU A 144 2.96 -8.44 -0.40
C LEU A 144 3.96 -8.71 0.72
N GLY A 145 4.41 -7.62 1.35
CA GLY A 145 5.47 -7.66 2.35
C GLY A 145 6.86 -7.78 1.73
N GLN A 146 7.84 -8.08 2.58
CA GLN A 146 9.24 -8.18 2.19
C GLN A 146 9.59 -9.63 1.80
N PRO A 147 10.24 -9.87 0.64
CA PRO A 147 10.65 -11.22 0.21
C PRO A 147 11.58 -11.91 1.22
N ILE A 148 11.40 -13.22 1.40
CA ILE A 148 12.13 -14.01 2.40
C ILE A 148 13.25 -14.79 1.70
N VAL A 149 14.50 -14.46 2.00
CA VAL A 149 15.66 -15.21 1.50
C VAL A 149 16.11 -16.23 2.54
N ARG A 150 16.13 -17.51 2.17
CA ARG A 150 16.50 -18.61 3.07
C ARG A 150 16.90 -19.86 2.28
N ASP A 151 17.90 -20.59 2.78
CA ASP A 151 18.29 -21.92 2.27
C ASP A 151 18.57 -21.97 0.74
N ASN A 152 19.15 -20.89 0.20
CA ASN A 152 19.40 -20.60 -1.24
C ASN A 152 18.17 -20.28 -2.09
N GLU A 153 17.00 -20.11 -1.48
CA GLU A 153 15.77 -19.69 -2.16
C GLU A 153 15.39 -18.26 -1.78
N ILE A 154 14.63 -17.60 -2.67
CA ILE A 154 13.88 -16.39 -2.37
C ILE A 154 12.37 -16.67 -2.50
N GLY A 155 11.65 -16.41 -1.41
CA GLY A 155 10.19 -16.55 -1.31
C GLY A 155 9.47 -15.22 -1.51
N PHE A 156 8.43 -15.22 -2.33
CA PHE A 156 7.52 -14.10 -2.55
C PHE A 156 6.08 -14.52 -2.32
N LEU A 157 5.35 -13.79 -1.47
CA LEU A 157 3.90 -13.78 -1.46
C LEU A 157 3.43 -12.66 -2.40
N PHE A 158 2.56 -12.96 -3.36
CA PHE A 158 2.06 -11.96 -4.29
C PHE A 158 0.59 -12.16 -4.67
N ASN A 159 -0.04 -11.08 -5.12
CA ASN A 159 -1.30 -11.13 -5.86
C ASN A 159 -1.03 -11.00 -7.37
N ASN A 160 -1.50 -11.97 -8.15
CA ASN A 160 -1.53 -11.89 -9.61
C ASN A 160 -2.71 -10.98 -10.00
N MET A 161 -2.43 -9.75 -10.42
CA MET A 161 -3.49 -8.73 -10.58
C MET A 161 -4.43 -9.02 -11.76
N ASP A 162 -4.01 -9.83 -12.73
CA ASP A 162 -4.83 -10.22 -13.90
C ASP A 162 -5.89 -11.28 -13.52
N THR A 163 -5.61 -12.12 -12.52
CA THR A 163 -6.49 -13.20 -12.06
C THR A 163 -7.10 -12.96 -10.68
N GLY A 164 -6.57 -12.01 -9.91
CA GLY A 164 -6.90 -11.74 -8.52
C GLY A 164 -6.38 -12.79 -7.52
N LYS A 165 -5.65 -13.82 -7.98
CA LYS A 165 -5.18 -14.91 -7.12
C LYS A 165 -3.99 -14.52 -6.24
N MET A 166 -4.05 -14.96 -5.00
CA MET A 166 -2.91 -15.01 -4.07
C MET A 166 -2.08 -16.27 -4.34
N GLN A 167 -0.76 -16.13 -4.40
CA GLN A 167 0.18 -17.24 -4.57
C GLN A 167 1.46 -16.98 -3.77
N GLU A 168 2.05 -18.04 -3.20
CA GLU A 168 3.43 -18.03 -2.74
C GLU A 168 4.30 -18.71 -3.80
N VAL A 169 5.44 -18.11 -4.16
CA VAL A 169 6.48 -18.76 -4.97
C VAL A 169 7.80 -18.74 -4.22
N ARG A 170 8.54 -19.85 -4.27
CA ARG A 170 9.92 -19.95 -3.79
C ARG A 170 10.81 -20.34 -4.95
N ILE A 171 11.83 -19.52 -5.23
CA ILE A 171 12.72 -19.64 -6.39
C ILE A 171 14.15 -19.89 -5.91
N ASP A 172 14.81 -20.95 -6.38
CA ASP A 172 16.22 -21.20 -6.08
C ASP A 172 17.14 -20.21 -6.84
N LEU A 173 18.09 -19.61 -6.12
CA LEU A 173 18.93 -18.49 -6.56
C LEU A 173 20.13 -18.88 -7.46
N ASP A 174 20.30 -20.16 -7.79
CA ASP A 174 21.36 -20.64 -8.69
C ASP A 174 20.81 -21.35 -9.95
N THR A 175 19.63 -21.96 -9.83
CA THR A 175 19.00 -22.77 -10.89
C THR A 175 17.76 -22.10 -11.51
N HIS A 176 17.13 -21.18 -10.78
CA HIS A 176 15.84 -20.56 -11.12
C HIS A 176 14.69 -21.57 -11.28
N GLU A 177 14.85 -22.80 -10.77
CA GLU A 177 13.70 -23.67 -10.51
C GLU A 177 12.88 -23.10 -9.35
N TYR A 178 11.57 -23.31 -9.37
CA TYR A 178 10.67 -22.76 -8.38
C TYR A 178 9.60 -23.75 -7.94
N THR A 179 9.03 -23.51 -6.76
CA THR A 179 7.82 -24.15 -6.25
C THR A 179 6.74 -23.11 -6.04
N GLU A 180 5.48 -23.47 -6.29
CA GLU A 180 4.31 -22.62 -6.00
C GLU A 180 3.49 -23.28 -4.89
N GLY A 181 3.13 -22.50 -3.88
CA GLY A 181 2.17 -22.86 -2.84
C GLY A 181 0.90 -22.02 -3.00
N ASN A 182 -0.26 -22.63 -2.79
CA ASN A 182 -1.54 -21.93 -2.69
C ASN A 182 -2.03 -21.92 -1.24
N GLU A 183 -2.92 -20.98 -0.89
CA GLU A 183 -3.53 -20.92 0.45
C GLU A 183 -4.27 -22.23 0.83
N GLU A 184 -4.73 -23.01 -0.16
CA GLU A 184 -5.39 -24.31 0.06
C GLU A 184 -4.44 -25.40 0.60
N ASP A 185 -3.12 -25.31 0.34
CA ASP A 185 -2.14 -26.31 0.77
C ASP A 185 -1.80 -26.14 2.27
N ALA A 186 -1.84 -24.90 2.78
CA ALA A 186 -1.46 -24.54 4.14
C ALA A 186 -2.37 -25.14 5.24
N GLU A 187 -3.63 -25.45 4.95
CA GLU A 187 -4.52 -26.12 5.92
C GLU A 187 -4.28 -27.64 6.05
N THR A 188 -3.39 -28.24 5.24
CA THR A 188 -3.19 -29.70 5.24
C THR A 188 -1.98 -30.19 6.04
N GLU A 189 -0.98 -29.34 6.31
CA GLU A 189 0.24 -29.77 7.04
C GLU A 189 0.04 -29.89 8.56
N ASP A 190 -0.86 -29.10 9.18
CA ASP A 190 -1.17 -29.17 10.62
C ASP A 190 -2.11 -30.35 11.00
N ALA A 191 -2.44 -31.22 10.03
CA ALA A 191 -3.39 -32.33 10.19
C ALA A 191 -2.78 -33.74 10.12
N SER A 192 -1.44 -33.87 10.10
CA SER A 192 -0.69 -35.12 9.84
C SER A 192 0.09 -35.68 11.04
#